data_AF-C7EWP8-F1
#
_entry.id   AF-C7EWP8-F1
#
_cell.length_a   1.000
_cell.length_b   1.000
_cell.length_c   1.000
_cell.angle_alpha   90.00
_cell.angle_beta   90.00
_cell.angle_gamma   90.00
#
_symmetry.space_group_name_H-M   'P 1'
#
loop_
_entity.id
_entity.type
_entity.pdbx_description
1 polymer ?
#
loop_
_entity_poly.entity_id
_entity_poly.type
_entity_poly.pdbx_seq_one_letter_code
_entity_poly.pdbx_strand_id
1 'polypeptide(L)'
;AIAYYVGNKQLCGTSQLQKSLIQQWISFADNEILPAACSWLFPCLGLMQFNKQSSEKAKEDIKKALQVLNNHLLTATYLVDECITQADISVFCTLLSLYQHVFEPAFRKPYQNVNRWFTTLMHQPQFKTVLGDVTLCEKMAQFDAKKFAELQKKGKDKVGKAKEEKPQKAKEEKKKEKQEKPKKEEEIEEPDETELVLAQEPK
;
A
#
# COMPACT_ATOMS: atom_id res chain seq x y z
N ALA A 1 -0.91 12.10 7.54
CA ALA A 1 -0.20 13.04 8.44
C ALA A 1 0.22 14.33 7.74
N ILE A 2 1.39 14.40 7.07
CA ILE A 2 1.94 15.67 6.52
C ILE A 2 0.96 16.36 5.56
N ALA A 3 0.39 15.64 4.59
CA ALA A 3 -0.59 16.18 3.65
C ALA A 3 -1.82 16.82 4.34
N TYR A 4 -2.27 16.24 5.46
CA TYR A 4 -3.36 16.79 6.27
C TYR A 4 -2.97 18.10 6.94
N TYR A 5 -1.77 18.17 7.52
CA TYR A 5 -1.26 19.35 8.23
C TYR A 5 -1.06 20.57 7.29
N VAL A 6 -0.60 20.35 6.05
CA VAL A 6 -0.48 21.42 5.04
C VAL A 6 -1.78 21.68 4.25
N GLY A 7 -2.85 20.92 4.54
CA GLY A 7 -4.14 21.04 3.86
C GLY A 7 -4.98 22.20 4.38
N ASN A 8 -5.69 22.87 3.46
CA ASN A 8 -6.70 23.85 3.84
C ASN A 8 -8.01 23.17 4.30
N LYS A 9 -8.93 23.94 4.90
CA LYS A 9 -10.21 23.42 5.45
C LYS A 9 -11.13 22.74 4.42
N GLN A 10 -11.00 23.08 3.13
CA GLN A 10 -11.79 22.46 2.07
C GLN A 10 -11.17 21.12 1.65
N LEU A 11 -9.85 21.07 1.44
CA LEU A 11 -9.11 19.83 1.14
C LEU A 11 -9.22 18.77 2.24
N CYS A 12 -9.27 19.20 3.50
CA CYS A 12 -9.44 18.34 4.69
C CYS A 12 -10.91 18.02 5.04
N GLY A 13 -11.89 18.55 4.29
CA GLY A 13 -13.31 18.42 4.58
C GLY A 13 -13.81 19.38 5.67
N THR A 14 -14.99 19.97 5.46
CA THR A 14 -15.59 20.93 6.38
C THR A 14 -16.49 20.24 7.41
N SER A 15 -17.38 19.34 6.97
CA SER A 15 -18.26 18.56 7.83
C SER A 15 -17.58 17.30 8.38
N GLN A 16 -18.14 16.70 9.43
CA GLN A 16 -17.62 15.44 9.97
C GLN A 16 -17.80 14.27 8.98
N LEU A 17 -18.88 14.28 8.18
CA LEU A 17 -19.11 13.30 7.12
C LEU A 17 -18.07 13.41 6.01
N GLN A 18 -17.76 14.63 5.53
CA GLN A 18 -16.69 14.84 4.54
C GLN A 18 -15.35 14.32 5.07
N LYS A 19 -15.00 14.61 6.33
CA LYS A 19 -13.76 14.12 6.96
C LYS A 19 -13.70 12.59 7.01
N SER A 20 -14.81 11.91 7.37
CA SER A 20 -14.84 10.44 7.39
C SER A 20 -14.72 9.83 6.00
N LEU A 21 -15.40 10.40 4.99
CA LEU A 21 -15.31 9.96 3.59
C LEU A 21 -13.91 10.18 3.00
N ILE A 22 -13.27 11.31 3.32
CA ILE A 22 -11.88 11.58 2.93
C ILE A 22 -10.94 10.53 3.55
N GLN A 23 -11.07 10.25 4.84
CA GLN A 23 -10.25 9.26 5.51
C GLN A 23 -10.52 7.81 5.04
N GLN A 24 -11.75 7.50 4.64
CA GLN A 24 -12.11 6.24 4.00
C GLN A 24 -11.35 6.04 2.68
N TRP A 25 -11.38 7.04 1.78
CA TRP A 25 -10.67 6.95 0.50
C TRP A 25 -9.15 6.93 0.63
N ILE A 26 -8.58 7.65 1.60
CA ILE A 26 -7.15 7.55 1.92
C ILE A 26 -6.81 6.14 2.41
N SER A 27 -7.61 5.57 3.32
CA SER A 27 -7.41 4.20 3.81
C SER A 27 -7.53 3.16 2.69
N PHE A 28 -8.47 3.34 1.78
CA PHE A 28 -8.64 2.50 0.58
C PHE A 28 -7.41 2.62 -0.37
N ALA A 29 -6.86 3.82 -0.55
CA ALA A 29 -5.64 4.02 -1.33
C ALA A 29 -4.43 3.28 -0.71
N ASP A 30 -4.25 3.40 0.60
CA ASP A 30 -3.09 2.87 1.33
C ASP A 30 -3.15 1.34 1.52
N ASN A 31 -4.33 0.74 1.63
CA ASN A 31 -4.50 -0.70 1.91
C ASN A 31 -4.90 -1.55 0.68
N GLU A 32 -5.82 -1.08 -0.17
CA GLU A 32 -6.31 -1.87 -1.32
C GLU A 32 -5.51 -1.61 -2.60
N ILE A 33 -5.15 -0.34 -2.86
CA ILE A 33 -4.43 0.03 -4.09
C ILE A 33 -2.92 -0.14 -3.93
N LEU A 34 -2.31 0.54 -2.95
CA LEU A 34 -0.87 0.68 -2.85
C LEU A 34 -0.09 -0.65 -2.72
N PRO A 35 -0.51 -1.65 -1.92
CA PRO A 35 0.23 -2.91 -1.80
C PRO A 35 0.18 -3.74 -3.08
N ALA A 36 -0.97 -3.78 -3.76
CA ALA A 36 -1.12 -4.44 -5.04
C ALA A 36 -0.35 -3.69 -6.15
N ALA A 37 -0.37 -2.35 -6.15
CA ALA A 37 0.40 -1.51 -7.06
C ALA A 37 1.90 -1.80 -6.97
N CYS A 38 2.46 -1.80 -5.76
CA CYS A 38 3.86 -2.14 -5.50
C CYS A 38 4.18 -3.57 -5.94
N SER A 39 3.32 -4.54 -5.62
CA SER A 39 3.51 -5.96 -5.95
C SER A 39 3.59 -6.22 -7.47
N TRP A 40 2.87 -5.44 -8.29
CA TRP A 40 2.91 -5.52 -9.75
C TRP A 40 4.05 -4.66 -10.35
N LEU A 41 4.25 -3.42 -9.86
CA LEU A 41 5.23 -2.48 -10.43
C LEU A 41 6.68 -2.83 -10.10
N PHE A 42 6.99 -3.24 -8.87
CA PHE A 42 8.38 -3.40 -8.43
C PHE A 42 9.15 -4.47 -9.22
N PRO A 43 8.55 -5.60 -9.66
CA PRO A 43 9.16 -6.47 -10.66
C PRO A 43 9.43 -5.76 -12.00
N CYS A 44 8.46 -5.05 -12.56
CA CYS A 44 8.63 -4.36 -13.87
C CYS A 44 9.68 -3.24 -13.82
N LEU A 45 9.89 -2.64 -12.65
CA LEU A 45 10.96 -1.67 -12.40
C LEU A 45 12.33 -2.32 -12.13
N GLY A 46 12.42 -3.63 -11.93
CA GLY A 46 13.65 -4.34 -11.59
C GLY A 46 14.07 -4.22 -10.12
N LEU A 47 13.15 -3.82 -9.23
CA LEU A 47 13.38 -3.66 -7.79
C LEU A 47 13.15 -4.96 -7.02
N MET A 48 12.25 -5.82 -7.51
CA MET A 48 11.93 -7.13 -6.93
C MET A 48 12.02 -8.24 -8.00
N GLN A 49 12.21 -9.48 -7.55
CA GLN A 49 12.13 -10.65 -8.43
C GLN A 49 10.67 -10.89 -8.84
N PHE A 50 10.43 -11.22 -10.11
CA PHE A 50 9.08 -11.52 -10.59
C PHE A 50 8.56 -12.84 -10.01
N ASN A 51 7.46 -12.76 -9.25
CA ASN A 51 6.62 -13.90 -8.91
C ASN A 51 5.32 -13.81 -9.74
N LYS A 52 5.02 -14.85 -10.53
CA LYS A 52 3.84 -14.91 -11.40
C LYS A 52 2.53 -14.82 -10.59
N GLN A 53 2.37 -15.67 -9.58
CA GLN A 53 1.16 -15.76 -8.76
C GLN A 53 0.87 -14.44 -8.01
N SER A 54 1.91 -13.82 -7.43
CA SER A 54 1.78 -12.51 -6.78
C SER A 54 1.39 -11.42 -7.76
N SER A 55 1.97 -11.44 -8.97
CA SER A 55 1.67 -10.45 -10.02
C SER A 55 0.27 -10.62 -10.62
N GLU A 56 -0.23 -11.85 -10.73
CA GLU A 56 -1.58 -12.14 -11.23
C GLU A 56 -2.64 -11.76 -10.19
N LYS A 57 -2.44 -12.13 -8.92
CA LYS A 57 -3.29 -11.65 -7.82
C LYS A 57 -3.31 -10.12 -7.74
N ALA A 58 -2.16 -9.46 -7.79
CA ALA A 58 -2.07 -8.00 -7.76
C ALA A 58 -2.83 -7.33 -8.92
N LYS A 59 -2.83 -7.93 -10.12
CA LYS A 59 -3.64 -7.48 -11.26
C LYS A 59 -5.14 -7.63 -11.00
N GLU A 60 -5.58 -8.68 -10.34
CA GLU A 60 -6.99 -8.88 -9.97
C GLU A 60 -7.44 -7.92 -8.88
N ASP A 61 -6.62 -7.71 -7.84
CA ASP A 61 -6.96 -6.81 -6.74
C ASP A 61 -7.01 -5.34 -7.21
N ILE A 62 -6.09 -4.91 -8.10
CA ILE A 62 -6.20 -3.61 -8.79
C ILE A 62 -7.46 -3.53 -9.68
N LYS A 63 -7.85 -4.58 -10.41
CA LYS A 63 -9.11 -4.57 -11.19
C LYS A 63 -10.35 -4.39 -10.30
N LYS A 64 -10.37 -5.01 -9.10
CA LYS A 64 -11.45 -4.83 -8.11
C LYS A 64 -11.48 -3.39 -7.62
N ALA A 65 -10.33 -2.84 -7.21
CA ALA A 65 -10.24 -1.46 -6.72
C ALA A 65 -10.66 -0.43 -7.78
N LEU A 66 -10.23 -0.62 -9.04
CA LEU A 66 -10.68 0.21 -10.17
C LEU A 66 -12.18 0.08 -10.45
N GLN A 67 -12.79 -1.09 -10.23
CA GLN A 67 -14.24 -1.25 -10.38
C GLN A 67 -15.01 -0.47 -9.30
N VAL A 68 -14.55 -0.51 -8.04
CA VAL A 68 -15.12 0.29 -6.94
C VAL A 68 -15.05 1.80 -7.28
N LEU A 69 -13.88 2.28 -7.70
CA LEU A 69 -13.70 3.68 -8.13
C LEU A 69 -14.56 4.02 -9.34
N ASN A 70 -14.65 3.15 -10.34
CA ASN A 70 -15.43 3.40 -11.56
C ASN A 70 -16.94 3.46 -11.29
N ASN A 71 -17.43 2.67 -10.34
CA ASN A 71 -18.82 2.68 -9.90
C ASN A 71 -19.14 3.96 -9.11
N HIS A 72 -18.27 4.36 -8.17
CA HIS A 72 -18.44 5.61 -7.40
C HIS A 72 -18.41 6.85 -8.30
N LEU A 73 -17.42 6.94 -9.17
CA LEU A 73 -17.24 8.05 -10.12
C LEU A 73 -18.26 8.03 -11.28
N LEU A 74 -19.24 7.13 -11.30
CA LEU A 74 -20.32 7.14 -12.30
C LEU A 74 -21.23 8.36 -12.15
N THR A 75 -21.51 8.76 -10.90
CA THR A 75 -22.46 9.84 -10.57
C THR A 75 -21.83 11.02 -9.81
N ALA A 76 -20.50 10.99 -9.60
CA ALA A 76 -19.75 12.03 -8.90
C ALA A 76 -18.56 12.50 -9.75
N THR A 77 -18.25 13.80 -9.71
CA THR A 77 -17.09 14.36 -10.42
C THR A 77 -15.78 14.00 -9.70
N TYR A 78 -15.78 14.04 -8.37
CA TYR A 78 -14.66 13.78 -7.46
C TYR A 78 -15.02 12.69 -6.43
N LEU A 79 -14.07 12.31 -5.57
CA LEU A 79 -14.28 11.21 -4.62
C LEU A 79 -15.14 11.59 -3.40
N VAL A 80 -15.14 12.87 -2.99
CA VAL A 80 -15.94 13.39 -1.88
C VAL A 80 -16.44 14.78 -2.24
N ASP A 81 -17.75 14.96 -2.38
CA ASP A 81 -18.27 16.25 -2.81
C ASP A 81 -18.13 16.44 -4.34
N GLU A 82 -18.57 17.61 -4.83
CA GLU A 82 -18.23 18.12 -6.16
C GLU A 82 -16.98 19.03 -6.12
N CYS A 83 -16.03 18.71 -5.24
CA CYS A 83 -14.76 19.43 -5.06
C CYS A 83 -13.57 18.46 -4.90
N ILE A 84 -12.38 18.86 -5.34
CA ILE A 84 -11.13 18.11 -5.13
C ILE A 84 -10.80 18.09 -3.63
N THR A 85 -10.56 16.92 -3.05
CA THR A 85 -10.16 16.76 -1.64
C THR A 85 -8.85 16.00 -1.49
N GLN A 86 -8.41 15.76 -0.25
CA GLN A 86 -7.30 14.84 0.02
C GLN A 86 -7.59 13.39 -0.37
N ALA A 87 -8.86 12.98 -0.52
CA ALA A 87 -9.20 11.69 -1.13
C ALA A 87 -8.67 11.64 -2.57
N ASP A 88 -9.03 12.65 -3.36
CA ASP A 88 -8.68 12.74 -4.78
C ASP A 88 -7.16 12.78 -4.98
N ILE A 89 -6.46 13.60 -4.19
CA ILE A 89 -5.00 13.72 -4.25
C ILE A 89 -4.33 12.39 -3.88
N SER A 90 -4.75 11.72 -2.80
CA SER A 90 -4.14 10.48 -2.36
C SER A 90 -4.38 9.31 -3.33
N VAL A 91 -5.62 9.11 -3.78
CA VAL A 91 -5.95 8.04 -4.75
C VAL A 91 -5.31 8.32 -6.11
N PHE A 92 -5.18 9.59 -6.51
CA PHE A 92 -4.45 9.94 -7.73
C PHE A 92 -2.97 9.56 -7.61
N CYS A 93 -2.33 9.92 -6.49
CA CYS A 93 -0.90 9.64 -6.28
C CYS A 93 -0.57 8.14 -6.20
N THR A 94 -1.45 7.29 -5.63
CA THR A 94 -1.23 5.83 -5.64
C THR A 94 -1.47 5.20 -7.03
N LEU A 95 -2.37 5.77 -7.83
CA LEU A 95 -2.63 5.31 -9.20
C LEU A 95 -1.64 5.87 -10.25
N LEU A 96 -0.95 6.97 -9.98
CA LEU A 96 -0.07 7.66 -10.94
C LEU A 96 0.97 6.72 -11.58
N SER A 97 1.73 5.99 -10.77
CA SER A 97 2.76 5.07 -11.26
C SER A 97 2.17 3.88 -12.06
N LEU A 98 0.91 3.50 -11.79
CA LEU A 98 0.21 2.49 -12.57
C LEU A 98 -0.20 3.05 -13.94
N TYR A 99 -0.73 4.28 -13.98
CA TYR A 99 -1.03 5.01 -15.20
C TYR A 99 0.19 5.31 -16.07
N GLN A 100 1.37 5.51 -15.48
CA GLN A 100 2.63 5.73 -16.19
C GLN A 100 3.30 4.45 -16.72
N HIS A 101 3.06 3.28 -16.13
CA HIS A 101 3.85 2.07 -16.41
C HIS A 101 3.08 0.81 -16.83
N VAL A 102 1.82 0.62 -16.44
CA VAL A 102 1.11 -0.65 -16.69
C VAL A 102 -0.33 -0.54 -17.19
N PHE A 103 -1.01 0.60 -17.02
CA PHE A 103 -2.36 0.82 -17.54
C PHE A 103 -2.35 1.22 -19.02
N GLU A 104 -1.97 0.27 -19.86
CA GLU A 104 -2.07 0.39 -21.32
C GLU A 104 -3.53 0.62 -21.78
N PRO A 105 -3.76 1.16 -22.99
CA PRO A 105 -5.10 1.56 -23.45
C PRO A 105 -6.15 0.45 -23.38
N ALA A 106 -5.76 -0.81 -23.62
CA ALA A 106 -6.64 -1.96 -23.52
C ALA A 106 -7.06 -2.27 -22.06
N PHE A 107 -6.11 -2.24 -21.11
CA PHE A 107 -6.38 -2.51 -19.70
C PHE A 107 -7.31 -1.45 -19.09
N ARG A 108 -7.08 -0.17 -19.41
CA ARG A 108 -7.86 0.93 -18.84
C ARG A 108 -9.22 1.14 -19.49
N LYS A 109 -9.48 0.58 -20.69
CA LYS A 109 -10.71 0.79 -21.48
C LYS A 109 -12.03 0.61 -20.70
N PRO A 110 -12.20 -0.38 -19.79
CA PRO A 110 -13.46 -0.54 -19.04
C PRO A 110 -13.71 0.58 -18.02
N TYR A 111 -12.65 1.19 -17.49
CA TYR A 111 -12.71 2.08 -16.33
C TYR A 111 -12.85 3.56 -16.74
N GLN A 112 -13.85 3.83 -17.61
CA GLN A 112 -14.03 5.14 -18.24
C GLN A 112 -14.19 6.30 -17.24
N ASN A 113 -14.87 6.08 -16.11
CA ASN A 113 -15.09 7.11 -15.09
C ASN A 113 -13.81 7.43 -14.32
N VAL A 114 -12.99 6.41 -14.04
CA VAL A 114 -11.67 6.58 -13.41
C VAL A 114 -10.72 7.30 -14.37
N ASN A 115 -10.70 6.91 -15.65
CA ASN A 115 -9.89 7.59 -16.66
C ASN A 115 -10.27 9.07 -16.80
N ARG A 116 -11.57 9.39 -16.82
CA ARG A 116 -12.10 10.76 -16.84
C ARG A 116 -11.59 11.55 -15.64
N TRP A 117 -11.87 11.09 -14.42
CA TRP A 117 -11.46 11.71 -13.17
C TRP A 117 -9.94 11.91 -13.07
N PHE A 118 -9.14 10.87 -13.39
CA PHE A 118 -7.68 10.93 -13.38
C PHE A 118 -7.17 11.98 -14.38
N THR A 119 -7.71 12.00 -15.61
CA THR A 119 -7.31 12.96 -16.64
C THR A 119 -7.72 14.39 -16.27
N THR A 120 -8.88 14.58 -15.61
CA THR A 120 -9.30 15.87 -15.06
C THR A 120 -8.33 16.37 -14.00
N LEU A 121 -7.95 15.54 -13.01
CA LEU A 121 -6.99 15.91 -11.97
C LEU A 121 -5.60 16.22 -12.54
N MET A 122 -5.09 15.34 -13.41
CA MET A 122 -3.79 15.49 -14.08
C MET A 122 -3.63 16.82 -14.84
N HIS A 123 -4.73 17.38 -15.34
CA HIS A 123 -4.73 18.66 -16.06
C HIS A 123 -4.94 19.90 -15.18
N GLN A 124 -5.28 19.75 -13.90
CA GLN A 124 -5.41 20.89 -12.99
C GLN A 124 -4.06 21.62 -12.82
N PRO A 125 -4.03 22.97 -12.76
CA PRO A 125 -2.79 23.72 -12.65
C PRO A 125 -1.91 23.27 -11.48
N GLN A 126 -2.52 22.98 -10.32
CA GLN A 126 -1.83 22.56 -9.10
C GLN A 126 -1.12 21.20 -9.28
N PHE A 127 -1.75 20.26 -10.00
CA PHE A 127 -1.15 18.96 -10.31
C PHE A 127 -0.03 19.13 -11.34
N LYS A 128 -0.26 19.89 -12.42
CA LYS A 128 0.77 20.20 -13.43
C LYS A 128 2.02 20.87 -12.84
N THR A 129 1.85 21.80 -11.88
CA THR A 129 2.98 22.47 -11.20
C THR A 129 3.88 21.50 -10.44
N VAL A 130 3.35 20.38 -9.93
CA VAL A 130 4.11 19.40 -9.13
C VAL A 130 4.61 18.22 -9.98
N LEU A 131 3.84 17.81 -11.00
CA LEU A 131 4.07 16.58 -11.76
C LEU A 131 4.71 16.82 -13.14
N GLY A 132 4.63 18.04 -13.68
CA GLY A 132 4.95 18.32 -15.08
C GLY A 132 3.97 17.64 -16.05
N ASP A 133 4.45 17.34 -17.26
CA ASP A 133 3.66 16.62 -18.26
C ASP A 133 3.74 15.10 -18.03
N VAL A 134 2.64 14.54 -17.52
CA VAL A 134 2.50 13.11 -17.23
C VAL A 134 2.16 12.34 -18.51
N THR A 135 3.14 11.63 -19.07
CA THR A 135 2.89 10.65 -20.14
C THR A 135 2.20 9.41 -19.60
N LEU A 136 1.15 8.94 -20.28
CA LEU A 136 0.41 7.73 -19.90
C LEU A 136 0.94 6.49 -20.64
N CYS A 137 0.86 5.33 -19.99
CA CYS A 137 1.32 4.05 -20.50
C CYS A 137 0.64 3.66 -21.83
N GLU A 138 1.44 3.46 -22.88
CA GLU A 138 0.97 2.91 -24.17
C GLU A 138 1.03 1.38 -24.22
N LYS A 139 2.01 0.77 -23.54
CA LYS A 139 2.27 -0.68 -23.52
C LYS A 139 2.73 -1.09 -22.12
N MET A 140 2.10 -2.11 -21.54
CA MET A 140 2.38 -2.55 -20.17
C MET A 140 3.85 -2.92 -19.98
N ALA A 141 4.51 -2.32 -18.99
CA ALA A 141 5.85 -2.68 -18.56
C ALA A 141 5.91 -4.14 -18.08
N GLN A 142 7.03 -4.80 -18.36
CA GLN A 142 7.27 -6.21 -18.03
C GLN A 142 8.59 -6.35 -17.25
N PHE A 143 8.76 -7.47 -16.54
CA PHE A 143 10.00 -7.77 -15.82
C PHE A 143 11.16 -8.02 -16.79
N ASP A 144 12.29 -7.36 -16.57
CA ASP A 144 13.56 -7.62 -17.25
C ASP A 144 14.60 -8.17 -16.24
N ALA A 145 15.00 -9.42 -16.47
CA ALA A 145 16.00 -10.11 -15.65
C ALA A 145 17.38 -9.43 -15.68
N LYS A 146 17.77 -8.77 -16.78
CA LYS A 146 19.04 -8.03 -16.89
C LYS A 146 19.01 -6.79 -16.01
N LYS A 147 17.96 -5.97 -16.14
CA LYS A 147 17.72 -4.78 -15.31
C LYS A 147 17.69 -5.12 -13.82
N PHE A 148 17.01 -6.20 -13.43
CA PHE A 148 17.02 -6.70 -12.05
C PHE A 148 18.44 -7.07 -11.58
N ALA A 149 19.20 -7.83 -12.38
CA ALA A 149 20.56 -8.25 -12.03
C ALA A 149 21.55 -7.07 -11.90
N GLU A 150 21.39 -6.01 -12.70
CA GLU A 150 22.21 -4.79 -12.58
C GLU A 150 21.89 -3.98 -11.33
N LEU A 151 20.61 -3.80 -11.01
CA LEU A 151 20.17 -3.07 -9.81
C LEU A 151 20.58 -3.82 -8.54
N GLN A 152 20.47 -5.15 -8.52
CA GLN A 152 20.91 -5.99 -7.40
C GLN A 152 22.43 -5.94 -7.17
N LYS A 153 23.25 -5.78 -8.22
CA LYS A 153 24.71 -5.55 -8.06
C LYS A 153 24.97 -4.19 -7.40
N LYS A 154 24.46 -3.11 -8.02
CA LYS A 154 24.62 -1.72 -7.52
C LYS A 154 24.05 -1.51 -6.10
N GLY A 155 23.08 -2.32 -5.68
CA GLY A 155 22.54 -2.31 -4.32
C GLY A 155 23.51 -2.85 -3.26
N LYS A 156 24.27 -3.92 -3.57
CA LYS A 156 25.21 -4.54 -2.63
C LYS A 156 26.39 -3.63 -2.29
N ASP A 157 26.89 -2.89 -3.27
CA ASP A 157 28.03 -1.97 -3.14
C ASP A 157 27.79 -0.85 -2.09
N LYS A 158 26.53 -0.50 -1.82
CA LYS A 158 26.17 0.53 -0.82
C LYS A 158 25.98 0.02 0.60
N VAL A 159 25.78 -1.29 0.81
CA VAL A 159 25.52 -1.85 2.15
C VAL A 159 26.81 -2.18 2.91
N GLY A 160 27.92 -2.42 2.19
CA GLY A 160 29.21 -2.83 2.77
C GLY A 160 29.96 -1.77 3.59
N LYS A 161 29.37 -0.61 3.89
CA LYS A 161 30.06 0.53 4.54
C LYS A 161 29.42 1.04 5.84
N ALA A 162 28.47 0.29 6.41
CA ALA A 162 27.67 0.73 7.57
C ALA A 162 27.50 -0.35 8.67
N LYS A 163 28.44 -1.30 8.79
CA LYS A 163 28.44 -2.33 9.85
C LYS A 163 29.84 -2.65 10.37
N GLU A 164 30.52 -1.67 10.95
CA GLU A 164 31.71 -1.93 11.77
C GLU A 164 31.81 -0.98 12.97
N GLU A 165 30.83 -1.09 13.89
CA GLU A 165 31.05 -0.72 15.30
C GLU A 165 30.18 -1.60 16.20
N LYS A 166 30.80 -2.20 17.24
CA LYS A 166 30.11 -2.92 18.32
C LYS A 166 29.83 -1.94 19.47
N PRO A 167 28.83 -2.23 20.30
CA PRO A 167 29.20 -2.60 21.67
C PRO A 167 28.58 -3.91 22.16
N GLN A 168 29.35 -4.71 22.89
CA GLN A 168 28.86 -5.79 23.75
C GLN A 168 28.84 -5.30 25.20
N LYS A 169 27.67 -5.26 25.87
CA LYS A 169 27.48 -5.37 27.34
C LYS A 169 26.01 -5.16 27.74
N ALA A 170 25.31 -6.25 28.11
CA ALA A 170 24.06 -6.24 28.89
C ALA A 170 23.62 -7.68 29.24
N LYS A 171 24.41 -8.37 30.07
CA LYS A 171 23.96 -9.53 30.85
C LYS A 171 24.45 -9.33 32.28
N GLU A 172 23.72 -9.94 33.23
CA GLU A 172 23.89 -9.78 34.67
C GLU A 172 23.52 -8.39 35.22
N GLU A 173 22.24 -8.24 35.60
CA GLU A 173 21.93 -7.88 36.99
C GLU A 173 20.52 -8.34 37.41
N LYS A 174 20.25 -8.32 38.72
CA LYS A 174 18.93 -8.47 39.37
C LYS A 174 18.13 -9.75 39.07
N LYS A 175 18.63 -10.88 39.58
CA LYS A 175 17.81 -12.04 40.00
C LYS A 175 18.07 -12.40 41.47
N LYS A 176 17.65 -11.53 42.40
CA LYS A 176 17.49 -11.83 43.84
C LYS A 176 16.86 -10.65 44.61
N GLU A 177 15.54 -10.68 44.75
CA GLU A 177 14.84 -10.34 46.00
C GLU A 177 13.56 -11.19 46.03
N LYS A 178 13.07 -11.55 47.23
CA LYS A 178 12.30 -12.79 47.40
C LYS A 178 11.42 -12.75 48.65
N GLN A 179 10.18 -13.25 48.51
CA GLN A 179 9.12 -13.31 49.55
C GLN A 179 8.56 -11.91 49.91
N GLU A 180 7.29 -11.75 50.30
CA GLU A 180 6.32 -12.72 50.85
C GLU A 180 5.01 -12.90 50.04
N LYS A 181 4.16 -13.81 50.53
CA LYS A 181 2.76 -14.15 50.15
C LYS A 181 1.92 -13.98 51.44
N PRO A 182 0.56 -13.81 51.44
CA PRO A 182 -0.32 -14.95 51.10
C PRO A 182 -1.81 -14.69 50.69
N LYS A 183 -2.32 -15.65 49.87
CA LYS A 183 -3.70 -16.24 49.85
C LYS A 183 -4.94 -15.40 49.41
N LYS A 184 -6.01 -16.06 48.91
CA LYS A 184 -6.19 -17.52 48.64
C LYS A 184 -5.92 -17.90 47.16
N GLU A 185 -6.83 -18.20 46.22
CA GLU A 185 -8.31 -18.35 46.15
C GLU A 185 -8.66 -19.38 45.03
N GLU A 186 -9.94 -19.73 44.81
CA GLU A 186 -10.44 -20.63 43.74
C GLU A 186 -11.15 -19.82 42.61
N GLU A 187 -11.51 -20.31 41.40
CA GLU A 187 -12.12 -21.61 41.01
C GLU A 187 -12.07 -21.86 39.46
N ILE A 188 -11.72 -23.08 38.99
CA ILE A 188 -12.17 -23.85 37.76
C ILE A 188 -12.02 -23.17 36.34
N GLU A 189 -11.78 -23.80 35.16
CA GLU A 189 -11.89 -25.18 34.62
C GLU A 189 -10.71 -25.60 33.67
N GLU A 190 -10.90 -26.61 32.81
CA GLU A 190 -9.87 -27.46 32.15
C GLU A 190 -9.44 -27.06 30.69
N PRO A 191 -8.32 -27.59 30.16
CA PRO A 191 -7.82 -27.31 28.80
C PRO A 191 -8.33 -28.29 27.70
N ASP A 192 -8.44 -27.79 26.46
CA ASP A 192 -9.07 -28.49 25.30
C ASP A 192 -8.10 -29.35 24.45
N GLU A 193 -8.60 -30.42 23.83
CA GLU A 193 -7.87 -31.64 23.41
C GLU A 193 -7.10 -31.56 22.06
N THR A 194 -6.86 -30.36 21.50
CA THR A 194 -6.52 -30.22 20.07
C THR A 194 -5.09 -30.59 19.65
N GLU A 195 -4.12 -30.74 20.55
CA GLU A 195 -2.72 -31.08 20.19
C GLU A 195 -2.39 -32.59 20.17
N LEU A 196 -3.23 -33.48 20.71
CA LEU A 196 -2.88 -34.90 20.87
C LEU A 196 -3.03 -35.77 19.59
N VAL A 197 -3.65 -35.26 18.53
CA VAL A 197 -4.00 -36.03 17.33
C VAL A 197 -2.83 -36.14 16.32
N LEU A 198 -1.80 -35.28 16.43
CA LEU A 198 -0.72 -35.15 15.43
C LEU A 198 0.47 -36.11 15.66
N ALA A 199 0.34 -37.12 16.53
CA ALA A 199 1.46 -37.94 17.02
C ALA A 199 1.35 -39.46 16.73
N GLN A 200 0.40 -39.91 15.89
CA GLN A 200 0.19 -41.35 15.61
C GLN A 200 0.06 -41.68 14.11
N GLU A 201 1.19 -41.90 13.44
CA GLU A 201 1.28 -42.79 12.27
C GLU A 201 2.09 -44.05 12.66
N PRO A 202 1.48 -45.26 12.60
CA PRO A 202 2.20 -46.53 12.61
C PRO A 202 2.50 -47.04 11.19
N LYS A 203 3.53 -47.89 11.09
CA LYS A 203 4.05 -48.53 9.87
C LYS A 203 3.16 -49.66 9.37
#